data_AF-A0A382TCU0-F1
#
_entry.id   AF-A0A382TCU0-F1
#
_cell.length_a   1.000
_cell.length_b   1.000
_cell.length_c   1.000
_cell.angle_alpha   90.00
_cell.angle_beta   90.00
_cell.angle_gamma   90.00
#
_symmetry.space_group_name_H-M   'P 1'
#
loop_
_entity.id
_entity.type
_entity.pdbx_description
1 polymer ?
#
loop_
_entity_poly.entity_id
_entity_poly.type
_entity_poly.pdbx_seq_one_letter_code
_entity_poly.pdbx_strand_id
1 'polypeptide(L)'
;MPALSGSNGSTSANGVEFLSKDIDFYKFVGYTGVHTAPGNAGSVYHKLMTAVASEANIVVIGTPAANDITLGLEGGYEGVSGTGNAAQLKVVADAATGVSGTVAATSLSGDGLA
;
A
#
# COMPACT_ATOMS: atom_id res chain seq x y z
N MET A 1 -4.62 10.73 -17.02
CA MET A 1 -4.54 9.97 -15.75
C MET A 1 -5.25 8.66 -15.98
N PRO A 2 -4.65 7.49 -15.72
CA PRO A 2 -5.39 6.24 -15.76
C PRO A 2 -6.49 6.34 -14.70
N ALA A 3 -7.73 6.05 -15.08
CA ALA A 3 -8.83 5.96 -14.13
C ALA A 3 -8.61 4.69 -13.30
N LEU A 4 -8.36 4.85 -12.00
CA LEU A 4 -8.46 3.76 -11.03
C LEU A 4 -9.95 3.40 -10.94
N SER A 5 -10.42 2.48 -11.77
CA SER A 5 -11.75 1.89 -11.58
C SER A 5 -11.62 0.82 -10.50
N GLY A 6 -11.79 1.23 -9.24
CA GLY A 6 -12.39 0.35 -8.26
C GLY A 6 -13.77 -0.09 -8.76
N SER A 7 -14.38 -1.09 -8.14
CA SER A 7 -15.67 -1.65 -8.54
C SER A 7 -16.81 -0.62 -8.41
N ASN A 8 -16.88 0.31 -9.36
CA ASN A 8 -17.61 1.58 -9.27
C ASN A 8 -19.12 1.40 -9.52
N GLY A 9 -19.74 0.44 -8.85
CA GLY A 9 -21.16 0.10 -9.07
C GLY A 9 -21.78 -0.96 -8.16
N SER A 10 -21.08 -1.48 -7.13
CA SER A 10 -21.69 -2.46 -6.21
C SER A 10 -21.20 -2.27 -4.77
N THR A 11 -21.54 -1.12 -4.18
CA THR A 11 -21.70 -1.05 -2.73
C THR A 11 -22.95 -1.85 -2.38
N SER A 12 -22.79 -2.88 -1.55
CA SER A 12 -23.94 -3.60 -1.02
C SER A 12 -24.87 -2.65 -0.25
N ALA A 13 -26.13 -3.02 -0.08
CA ALA A 13 -27.05 -2.30 0.80
C ALA A 13 -26.54 -2.19 2.26
N ASN A 14 -25.54 -3.00 2.62
CA ASN A 14 -24.90 -3.02 3.95
C ASN A 14 -23.62 -2.16 4.01
N GLY A 15 -23.28 -1.41 2.96
CA GLY A 15 -22.09 -0.56 2.93
C GLY A 15 -20.76 -1.31 2.78
N VAL A 16 -20.80 -2.60 2.40
CA VAL A 16 -19.58 -3.36 2.06
C VAL A 16 -19.31 -3.34 0.55
N GLU A 17 -18.02 -3.28 0.19
CA GLU A 17 -17.51 -3.44 -1.18
C GLU A 17 -17.06 -4.90 -1.39
N PHE A 18 -17.43 -5.48 -2.54
CA PHE A 18 -17.01 -6.81 -2.93
C PHE A 18 -15.82 -6.72 -3.89
N LEU A 19 -14.67 -7.17 -3.42
CA LEU A 19 -13.43 -7.13 -4.18
C LEU A 19 -13.40 -8.25 -5.20
N SER A 20 -12.83 -7.93 -6.35
CA SER A 20 -12.69 -8.88 -7.47
C SER A 20 -11.44 -9.77 -7.35
N LYS A 21 -10.51 -9.37 -6.48
CA LYS A 21 -9.24 -10.03 -6.20
C LYS A 21 -8.96 -10.03 -4.69
N ASP A 22 -8.06 -10.88 -4.24
CA ASP A 22 -7.58 -10.91 -2.86
C ASP A 22 -6.82 -9.60 -2.50
N ILE A 23 -6.83 -9.24 -1.22
CA ILE A 23 -5.98 -8.16 -0.69
C ILE A 23 -4.72 -8.76 -0.08
N ASP A 24 -3.57 -8.34 -0.61
CA ASP A 24 -2.28 -8.61 0.02
C ASP A 24 -1.84 -7.39 0.85
N PHE A 25 -1.33 -7.65 2.06
CA PHE A 25 -0.83 -6.60 2.93
C PHE A 25 0.69 -6.56 2.94
N TYR A 26 1.24 -5.36 2.88
CA TYR A 26 2.67 -5.11 2.91
C TYR A 26 3.01 -4.08 3.97
N LYS A 27 4.04 -4.37 4.76
CA LYS A 27 4.63 -3.41 5.70
C LYS A 27 5.89 -2.81 5.07
N PHE A 28 5.90 -1.49 4.97
CA PHE A 28 7.02 -0.67 4.57
C PHE A 28 7.66 -0.13 5.85
N VAL A 29 8.94 -0.44 6.07
CA VAL A 29 9.68 -0.12 7.30
C VAL A 29 10.90 0.71 6.97
N GLY A 30 11.16 1.74 7.78
CA GLY A 30 12.35 2.59 7.64
C GLY A 30 12.26 3.68 6.57
N TYR A 31 11.06 3.96 6.04
CA TYR A 31 10.82 5.09 5.12
C TYR A 31 10.78 6.39 5.92
N THR A 32 11.97 6.90 6.25
CA THR A 32 12.17 8.08 7.09
C THR A 32 11.34 9.27 6.62
N GLY A 33 10.50 9.81 7.52
CA GLY A 33 9.65 10.96 7.23
C GLY A 33 8.32 10.64 6.53
N VAL A 34 7.96 9.36 6.33
CA VAL A 34 6.67 8.96 5.73
C VAL A 34 5.44 9.39 6.56
N HIS A 35 5.62 9.76 7.82
CA HIS A 35 4.55 10.29 8.68
C HIS A 35 4.44 11.83 8.62
N THR A 36 5.37 12.50 7.94
CA THR A 36 5.46 13.96 7.94
C THR A 36 4.74 14.57 6.74
N ALA A 37 3.93 15.60 7.02
CA ALA A 37 3.26 16.44 6.01
C ALA A 37 2.66 15.66 4.81
N PRO A 38 1.77 14.66 5.04
CA PRO A 38 1.29 13.74 4.00
C PRO A 38 0.58 14.42 2.81
N GLY A 39 0.04 15.62 3.01
CA GLY A 39 -0.58 16.43 1.94
C GLY A 39 0.40 17.18 1.04
N ASN A 40 1.71 17.17 1.34
CA ASN A 40 2.73 17.82 0.51
C ASN A 40 3.22 16.85 -0.58
N ALA A 41 3.18 17.28 -1.84
CA ALA A 41 3.63 16.48 -2.98
C ALA A 41 5.11 16.02 -2.90
N GLY A 42 5.94 16.79 -2.19
CA GLY A 42 7.35 16.46 -1.96
C GLY A 42 7.60 15.46 -0.83
N SER A 43 6.58 15.16 -0.01
CA SER A 43 6.71 14.28 1.15
C SER A 43 6.99 12.83 0.74
N VAL A 44 7.67 12.09 1.62
CA VAL A 44 7.90 10.65 1.43
C VAL A 44 6.57 9.90 1.36
N TYR A 45 5.58 10.29 2.15
CA TYR A 45 4.22 9.74 2.08
C TYR A 45 3.63 9.87 0.67
N HIS A 46 3.56 11.09 0.14
CA HIS A 46 2.91 11.33 -1.15
C HIS A 46 3.62 10.63 -2.30
N LYS A 47 4.96 10.69 -2.31
CA LYS A 47 5.79 9.97 -3.29
C LYS A 47 5.58 8.47 -3.20
N LEU A 48 5.57 7.90 -1.99
CA LEU A 48 5.34 6.48 -1.75
C LEU A 48 3.95 6.07 -2.25
N MET A 49 2.89 6.80 -1.89
CA MET A 49 1.53 6.49 -2.32
C MET A 49 1.39 6.55 -3.84
N THR A 50 2.00 7.55 -4.47
CA THR A 50 1.98 7.68 -5.94
C THR A 50 2.69 6.52 -6.62
N ALA A 51 3.83 6.11 -6.08
CA ALA A 51 4.63 5.02 -6.63
C ALA A 51 3.98 3.65 -6.42
N VAL A 52 3.33 3.41 -5.29
CA VAL A 52 2.60 2.15 -5.07
C VAL A 52 1.32 2.12 -5.91
N ALA A 53 0.61 3.25 -6.04
CA ALA A 53 -0.62 3.34 -6.84
C ALA A 53 -0.39 3.23 -8.36
N SER A 54 0.85 3.43 -8.85
CA SER A 54 1.18 3.14 -10.26
C SER A 54 1.29 1.64 -10.55
N GLU A 55 1.45 0.82 -9.50
CA GLU A 55 1.68 -0.60 -9.62
C GLU A 55 0.47 -1.46 -9.24
N ALA A 56 -0.27 -1.05 -8.20
CA ALA A 56 -1.42 -1.79 -7.71
C ALA A 56 -2.47 -0.84 -7.10
N ASN A 57 -3.71 -1.29 -7.03
CA ASN A 57 -4.79 -0.55 -6.38
C ASN A 57 -4.59 -0.59 -4.85
N ILE A 58 -4.41 0.57 -4.23
CA ILE A 58 -4.35 0.67 -2.77
C ILE A 58 -5.78 0.69 -2.22
N VAL A 59 -6.14 -0.33 -1.45
CA VAL A 59 -7.46 -0.44 -0.79
C VAL A 59 -7.41 0.02 0.66
N VAL A 60 -6.30 -0.29 1.35
CA VAL A 60 -6.15 0.02 2.78
C VAL A 60 -4.85 0.78 2.98
N ILE A 61 -4.95 1.89 3.71
CA ILE A 61 -3.79 2.67 4.16
C ILE A 61 -3.79 2.70 5.67
N GLY A 62 -2.81 2.04 6.28
CA GLY A 62 -2.54 2.15 7.71
C GLY A 62 -2.02 3.55 8.05
N THR A 63 -2.33 4.03 9.25
CA THR A 63 -1.77 5.30 9.73
C THR A 63 -0.25 5.16 9.89
N PRO A 64 0.57 6.01 9.26
CA PRO A 64 2.02 5.91 9.39
C PRO A 64 2.50 6.15 10.82
N ALA A 65 3.45 5.35 11.30
CA ALA A 65 4.03 5.48 12.63
C ALA A 65 5.55 5.32 12.57
N ALA A 66 6.31 6.27 13.12
CA ALA A 66 7.76 6.17 13.32
C ALA A 66 8.58 5.70 12.09
N ASN A 67 8.16 6.10 10.88
CA ASN A 67 8.77 5.74 9.57
C ASN A 67 8.23 4.47 8.90
N ASP A 68 7.23 3.85 9.51
CA ASP A 68 6.58 2.66 8.98
C ASP A 68 5.18 3.00 8.47
N ILE A 69 4.74 2.24 7.47
CA ILE A 69 3.37 2.28 6.95
C ILE A 69 2.97 0.89 6.46
N THR A 70 1.70 0.55 6.65
CA THR A 70 1.12 -0.70 6.14
C THR A 70 0.13 -0.38 5.04
N LEU A 71 0.22 -1.08 3.91
CA LEU A 71 -0.67 -0.93 2.77
C LEU A 71 -1.34 -2.26 2.44
N GLY A 72 -2.63 -2.23 2.14
CA GLY A 72 -3.38 -3.34 1.57
C GLY A 72 -3.64 -3.07 0.09
N LEU A 73 -3.20 -3.97 -0.77
CA LEU A 73 -3.27 -3.83 -2.23
C LEU A 73 -4.23 -4.86 -2.81
N GLU A 74 -5.21 -4.42 -3.62
CA GLU A 74 -6.12 -5.33 -4.35
C GLU A 74 -5.40 -5.91 -5.56
N GLY A 75 -5.37 -7.24 -5.61
CA GLY A 75 -4.67 -7.97 -6.65
C GLY A 75 -3.18 -7.85 -6.45
N GLY A 76 -2.54 -8.96 -6.07
CA GLY A 76 -1.10 -9.07 -6.10
C GLY A 76 -0.54 -8.55 -7.43
N TYR A 77 0.67 -7.99 -7.35
CA TYR A 77 1.39 -7.38 -8.48
C TYR A 77 1.31 -8.27 -9.73
N GLU A 78 0.75 -7.75 -10.84
CA GLU A 78 0.54 -8.52 -12.08
C GLU A 78 1.89 -9.08 -12.59
N GLY A 79 2.07 -10.40 -12.50
CA GLY A 79 3.23 -11.13 -13.06
C GLY A 79 4.24 -11.66 -12.04
N VAL A 80 4.11 -11.36 -10.75
CA VAL A 80 4.98 -11.89 -9.70
C VAL A 80 4.12 -12.38 -8.53
N SER A 81 4.42 -13.56 -7.98
CA SER A 81 3.68 -14.13 -6.84
C SER A 81 4.60 -14.27 -5.63
N GLY A 82 4.03 -14.11 -4.42
CA GLY A 82 4.75 -14.31 -3.16
C GLY A 82 5.85 -13.27 -2.88
N THR A 83 7.05 -13.75 -2.51
CA THR A 83 8.19 -12.92 -2.07
C THR A 83 8.68 -11.90 -3.10
N GLY A 84 8.39 -12.10 -4.39
CA GLY A 84 8.80 -11.18 -5.44
C GLY A 84 8.04 -9.85 -5.43
N ASN A 85 6.80 -9.81 -4.92
CA ASN A 85 6.00 -8.58 -4.88
C ASN A 85 6.56 -7.57 -3.89
N ALA A 86 6.98 -8.05 -2.72
CA ALA A 86 7.61 -7.20 -1.71
C ALA A 86 8.95 -6.62 -2.21
N ALA A 87 9.76 -7.44 -2.91
CA ALA A 87 11.01 -6.98 -3.49
C ALA A 87 10.80 -5.90 -4.56
N GLN A 88 9.81 -6.06 -5.43
CA GLN A 88 9.47 -5.09 -6.46
C GLN A 88 8.92 -3.79 -5.86
N LEU A 89 7.99 -3.88 -4.90
CA LEU A 89 7.45 -2.73 -4.18
C LEU A 89 8.55 -1.94 -3.46
N LYS A 90 9.54 -2.63 -2.89
CA LYS A 90 10.73 -1.98 -2.32
C LYS A 90 11.50 -1.19 -3.37
N VAL A 91 11.79 -1.79 -4.51
CA VAL A 91 12.55 -1.11 -5.59
C VAL A 91 11.83 0.16 -6.04
N VAL A 92 10.53 0.07 -6.29
CA VAL A 92 9.70 1.20 -6.73
C VAL A 92 9.61 2.29 -5.65
N ALA A 93 9.37 1.90 -4.40
CA ALA A 93 9.29 2.83 -3.28
C ALA A 93 10.61 3.55 -3.02
N ASP A 94 11.73 2.83 -3.02
CA ASP A 94 13.06 3.41 -2.79
C ASP A 94 13.43 4.40 -3.89
N ALA A 95 13.16 4.05 -5.16
CA ALA A 95 13.42 4.91 -6.30
C ALA A 95 12.59 6.20 -6.26
N ALA A 96 11.30 6.10 -5.92
CA ALA A 96 10.40 7.25 -5.90
C ALA A 96 10.62 8.17 -4.70
N THR A 97 10.91 7.61 -3.53
CA THR A 97 11.07 8.37 -2.29
C THR A 97 12.49 8.90 -2.09
N GLY A 98 13.50 8.25 -2.69
CA GLY A 98 14.91 8.49 -2.41
C GLY A 98 15.35 7.98 -1.03
N VAL A 99 14.52 7.16 -0.37
CA VAL A 99 14.76 6.61 0.96
C VAL A 99 14.78 5.10 0.85
N SER A 100 15.83 4.46 1.36
CA SER A 100 15.90 3.00 1.40
C SER A 100 15.17 2.45 2.62
N GLY A 101 14.18 1.59 2.38
CA GLY A 101 13.48 0.86 3.42
C GLY A 101 13.51 -0.66 3.21
N THR A 102 12.72 -1.36 4.01
CA THR A 102 12.39 -2.77 3.78
C THR A 102 10.89 -2.91 3.54
N VAL A 103 10.53 -3.78 2.61
CA VAL A 103 9.12 -4.14 2.34
C VAL A 103 8.97 -5.63 2.53
N ALA A 104 7.95 -6.03 3.28
CA ALA A 104 7.62 -7.42 3.51
C ALA A 104 6.11 -7.63 3.47
N ALA A 105 5.69 -8.78 2.94
CA ALA A 105 4.31 -9.22 3.10
C ALA A 105 4.01 -9.40 4.60
N THR A 106 2.83 -8.99 5.02
CA THR A 106 2.41 -9.05 6.42
C THR A 106 0.98 -9.57 6.51
N SER A 107 0.65 -10.20 7.63
CA SER A 107 -0.72 -10.57 7.94
C SER A 107 -1.29 -9.56 8.92
N LEU A 108 -2.52 -9.10 8.69
CA LEU A 108 -3.24 -8.34 9.69
C LEU A 108 -3.70 -9.31 10.79
N SER A 109 -3.30 -9.01 12.02
CA SER A 109 -3.98 -9.52 13.20
C SER A 109 -4.88 -8.42 13.73
N GLY A 110 -6.10 -8.78 14.12
CA GLY A 110 -6.95 -7.86 14.89
C GLY A 110 -6.30 -7.51 16.22
N ASP A 111 -6.97 -6.64 16.98
CA ASP A 111 -6.64 -6.43 18.39
C ASP A 111 -6.55 -7.80 19.09
N GLY A 112 -5.32 -8.20 19.40
CA GLY A 112 -5.02 -9.40 20.18
C GLY A 112 -5.22 -9.12 21.67
N LEU A 113 -6.40 -8.68 22.07
CA LEU A 113 -6.85 -8.80 23.45
C LEU A 113 -7.46 -10.20 23.62
N ALA A 114 -6.59 -11.16 23.93
CA ALA A 114 -6.93 -12.35 24.71
C ALA A 114 -6.14 -12.30 26.01
#